data_AF-A0A3C7W763-F1
#
_entry.id   AF-A0A3C7W763-F1
#
_cell.length_a   1.000
_cell.length_b   1.000
_cell.length_c   1.000
_cell.angle_alpha   90.00
_cell.angle_beta   90.00
_cell.angle_gamma   90.00
#
_symmetry.space_group_name_H-M   'P 1'
#
loop_
_entity.id
_entity.type
_entity.pdbx_description
1 polymer ?
#
loop_
_entity_poly.entity_id
_entity_poly.type
_entity_poly.pdbx_seq_one_letter_code
_entity_poly.pdbx_strand_id
1 'polypeptide(L)'
;GPGMGPIGVGAHLEPFLPSHPVVPVPGLATDNDVVSATPWGSASILPIPWTYIALMGARGLTRASEVAILSANYIAHRLAPHFPILYTGRNGRVAHECIIDLRPLKEASGIGEEDVAKRLIDFGFHAPTM
;
A
#
# COMPACT_ATOMS: atom_id res chain seq x y z
N GLY A 1 -2.16 12.15 -5.64
CA GLY A 1 -2.16 11.65 -7.03
C GLY A 1 -1.12 12.41 -7.84
N PRO A 2 -0.68 11.89 -9.00
CA PRO A 2 -1.26 10.76 -9.75
C PRO A 2 -0.87 9.36 -9.23
N GLY A 3 -1.56 8.33 -9.71
CA GLY A 3 -1.29 6.91 -9.40
C GLY A 3 -1.72 6.01 -10.56
N MET A 4 -1.27 4.75 -10.55
CA MET A 4 -1.63 3.71 -11.53
C MET A 4 -1.99 2.43 -10.79
N GLY A 5 -3.03 1.73 -11.25
CA GLY A 5 -3.49 0.46 -10.69
C GLY A 5 -3.60 -0.64 -11.75
N PRO A 6 -2.48 -1.13 -12.30
CA PRO A 6 -2.52 -2.23 -13.26
C PRO A 6 -3.03 -3.52 -12.57
N ILE A 7 -3.80 -4.31 -13.31
CA ILE A 7 -4.29 -5.61 -12.84
C ILE A 7 -3.51 -6.75 -13.50
N GLY A 8 -3.14 -7.75 -12.71
CA GLY A 8 -2.70 -9.05 -13.19
C GLY A 8 -3.84 -10.05 -13.02
N VAL A 9 -4.14 -10.84 -14.05
CA VAL A 9 -5.25 -11.80 -14.03
C VAL A 9 -4.75 -13.22 -14.36
N GLY A 10 -5.48 -14.23 -13.90
CA GLY A 10 -5.24 -15.60 -14.36
C GLY A 10 -5.60 -15.74 -15.84
N ALA A 11 -4.97 -16.70 -16.55
CA ALA A 11 -5.10 -16.84 -18.00
C ALA A 11 -6.55 -16.96 -18.50
N HIS A 12 -7.43 -17.62 -17.72
CA HIS A 12 -8.85 -17.75 -18.07
C HIS A 12 -9.62 -16.41 -18.06
N LEU A 13 -9.06 -15.36 -17.46
CA LEU A 13 -9.64 -14.02 -17.43
C LEU A 13 -9.03 -13.07 -18.48
N GLU A 14 -7.91 -13.45 -19.09
CA GLU A 14 -7.21 -12.62 -20.08
C GLU A 14 -8.12 -12.14 -21.23
N PRO A 15 -9.01 -12.98 -21.81
CA PRO A 15 -9.88 -12.54 -22.91
C PRO A 15 -10.86 -11.43 -22.51
N PHE A 16 -11.11 -11.22 -21.21
CA PHE A 16 -12.06 -10.23 -20.69
C PHE A 16 -11.40 -8.95 -20.19
N LEU A 17 -10.08 -8.78 -20.41
CA LEU A 17 -9.40 -7.54 -20.04
C LEU A 17 -9.92 -6.34 -20.85
N PRO A 18 -9.88 -5.12 -20.28
CA PRO A 18 -10.30 -3.92 -21.00
C PRO A 18 -9.53 -3.70 -22.30
N SER A 19 -10.21 -3.21 -23.33
CA SER A 19 -9.62 -2.75 -24.59
C SER A 19 -9.85 -1.25 -24.78
N HIS A 20 -9.63 -0.72 -25.99
CA HIS A 20 -9.85 0.69 -26.27
C HIS A 20 -10.29 0.93 -27.74
N PRO A 21 -11.35 1.72 -27.98
CA PRO A 21 -11.97 1.83 -29.31
C PRO A 21 -11.11 2.58 -30.34
N VAL A 22 -10.25 3.50 -29.90
CA VAL A 22 -9.37 4.28 -30.78
C VAL A 22 -8.03 3.57 -31.03
N VAL A 23 -7.56 2.81 -30.04
CA VAL A 23 -6.27 2.12 -30.08
C VAL A 23 -6.49 0.73 -29.49
N PRO A 24 -7.02 -0.22 -30.28
CA PRO A 24 -7.29 -1.56 -29.79
C PRO A 24 -6.06 -2.22 -29.18
N VAL A 25 -6.25 -2.91 -28.05
CA VAL A 25 -5.17 -3.66 -27.41
C VAL A 25 -4.99 -4.99 -28.14
N PRO A 26 -3.79 -5.32 -28.65
CA PRO A 26 -3.56 -6.55 -29.39
C PRO A 26 -3.95 -7.80 -28.58
N GLY A 27 -4.69 -8.72 -29.21
CA GLY A 27 -5.13 -9.97 -28.57
C GLY A 27 -6.44 -9.88 -27.78
N LEU A 28 -6.99 -8.67 -27.60
CA LEU A 28 -8.28 -8.45 -26.95
C LEU A 28 -9.37 -8.10 -27.96
N ALA A 29 -10.61 -8.44 -27.63
CA ALA A 29 -11.75 -8.07 -28.47
C ALA A 29 -11.95 -6.54 -28.44
N THR A 30 -12.29 -5.95 -29.58
CA THR A 30 -12.44 -4.49 -29.71
C THR A 30 -13.67 -3.95 -28.98
N ASP A 31 -14.63 -4.82 -28.69
CA ASP A 31 -15.85 -4.56 -27.94
C ASP A 31 -15.73 -4.88 -26.43
N ASN A 32 -14.54 -5.28 -25.96
CA ASN A 32 -14.28 -5.35 -24.52
C ASN A 32 -14.43 -3.95 -23.87
N ASP A 33 -14.77 -3.97 -22.58
CA ASP A 33 -15.02 -2.75 -21.81
C ASP A 33 -13.86 -1.75 -21.81
N VAL A 34 -14.20 -0.48 -21.62
CA VAL A 34 -13.25 0.64 -21.56
C VAL A 34 -13.35 1.29 -20.18
N VAL A 35 -12.28 1.22 -19.40
CA VAL A 35 -12.25 1.72 -18.01
C VAL A 35 -11.46 3.02 -17.85
N SER A 36 -10.81 3.49 -18.91
CA SER A 36 -9.95 4.67 -18.90
C SER A 36 -9.95 5.36 -20.27
N ALA A 37 -9.77 6.68 -20.28
CA ALA A 37 -9.82 7.50 -21.51
C ALA A 37 -8.64 7.26 -22.48
N THR A 38 -7.59 6.58 -22.04
CA THR A 38 -6.44 6.17 -22.86
C THR A 38 -6.17 4.67 -22.63
N PRO A 39 -5.64 3.95 -23.64
CA PRO A 39 -5.45 2.49 -23.57
C PRO A 39 -4.55 2.01 -22.42
N TRP A 40 -3.64 2.85 -21.93
CA TRP A 40 -2.71 2.52 -20.83
C TRP A 40 -2.73 3.55 -19.69
N GLY A 41 -3.82 4.31 -19.55
CA GLY A 41 -3.95 5.34 -18.52
C GLY A 41 -2.86 6.41 -18.60
N SER A 42 -2.29 6.77 -17.45
CA SER A 42 -1.18 7.73 -17.34
C SER A 42 0.16 7.09 -17.69
N ALA A 43 0.35 6.70 -18.95
CA ALA A 43 1.52 5.94 -19.42
C ALA A 43 2.87 6.62 -19.09
N SER A 44 2.92 7.96 -19.02
CA SER A 44 4.15 8.72 -18.75
C SER A 44 4.77 8.46 -17.38
N ILE A 45 4.00 7.94 -16.41
CA ILE A 45 4.52 7.62 -15.06
C ILE A 45 4.91 6.16 -14.88
N LEU A 46 4.63 5.27 -15.86
CA LEU A 46 5.04 3.86 -15.82
C LEU A 46 6.57 3.62 -15.82
N PRO A 47 7.42 4.51 -16.36
CA PRO A 47 8.87 4.39 -16.21
C PRO A 47 9.35 4.42 -14.74
N ILE A 48 8.58 4.99 -13.80
CA ILE A 48 8.93 5.04 -12.38
C ILE A 48 9.00 3.63 -11.77
N PRO A 49 7.90 2.83 -11.76
CA PRO A 49 7.96 1.46 -11.25
C PRO A 49 8.86 0.56 -12.10
N TRP A 50 8.95 0.77 -13.42
CA TRP A 50 9.88 0.02 -14.27
C TRP A 50 11.32 0.21 -13.81
N THR A 51 11.74 1.46 -13.58
CA THR A 51 13.10 1.80 -13.13
C THR A 51 13.37 1.21 -11.74
N TYR A 52 12.41 1.29 -10.82
CA TYR A 52 12.53 0.67 -9.51
C TYR A 52 12.77 -0.84 -9.60
N ILE A 53 11.95 -1.56 -10.38
CA ILE A 53 12.08 -3.00 -10.57
C ILE A 53 13.42 -3.35 -11.22
N ALA A 54 13.81 -2.62 -12.27
CA ALA A 54 15.04 -2.87 -13.03
C ALA A 54 16.30 -2.64 -12.18
N LEU A 55 16.35 -1.58 -11.37
CA LEU A 55 17.50 -1.24 -10.53
C LEU A 55 17.60 -2.12 -9.28
N MET A 56 16.47 -2.46 -8.66
CA MET A 56 16.46 -3.31 -7.46
C MET A 56 16.78 -4.77 -7.81
N GLY A 57 16.27 -5.25 -8.94
CA GLY A 57 16.32 -6.67 -9.31
C GLY A 57 15.66 -7.58 -8.27
N ALA A 58 15.67 -8.89 -8.54
CA ALA A 58 14.97 -9.86 -7.68
C ALA A 58 15.44 -9.80 -6.21
N ARG A 59 16.76 -9.79 -5.98
CA ARG A 59 17.33 -9.75 -4.63
C ARG A 59 17.01 -8.45 -3.89
N GLY A 60 17.10 -7.30 -4.57
CA GLY A 60 16.78 -6.01 -3.95
C GLY A 60 15.31 -5.91 -3.60
N LEU A 61 14.42 -6.38 -4.47
CA LEU A 61 12.98 -6.41 -4.21
C LEU A 61 12.64 -7.31 -3.01
N THR A 62 13.21 -8.52 -2.94
CA THR A 62 13.06 -9.39 -1.76
C THR A 62 13.54 -8.70 -0.50
N ARG A 63 14.73 -8.08 -0.55
CA ARG A 63 15.30 -7.38 0.61
C ARG A 63 14.45 -6.20 1.05
N ALA A 64 13.87 -5.43 0.13
CA ALA A 64 12.99 -4.33 0.45
C ALA A 64 11.75 -4.82 1.24
N SER A 65 11.14 -5.92 0.82
CA SER A 65 10.01 -6.53 1.53
C SER A 65 10.40 -7.05 2.92
N GLU A 66 11.56 -7.71 3.05
CA GLU A 66 12.07 -8.15 4.37
C GLU A 66 12.25 -6.97 5.33
N VAL A 67 12.85 -5.87 4.85
CA VAL A 67 13.13 -4.68 5.66
C VAL A 67 11.85 -3.93 6.01
N ALA A 68 10.84 -3.91 5.13
CA ALA A 68 9.53 -3.35 5.44
C ALA A 68 8.88 -4.08 6.62
N ILE A 69 8.86 -5.43 6.57
CA ILE A 69 8.30 -6.26 7.65
C ILE A 69 9.12 -6.11 8.94
N LEU A 70 10.46 -6.11 8.84
CA LEU A 70 11.34 -5.93 9.99
C LEU A 70 11.10 -4.58 10.68
N SER A 71 11.03 -3.50 9.91
CA SER A 71 10.84 -2.14 10.43
C SER A 71 9.50 -1.99 11.15
N ALA A 72 8.42 -2.53 10.57
CA ALA A 72 7.10 -2.51 11.20
C ALA A 72 7.07 -3.31 12.51
N ASN A 73 7.67 -4.50 12.54
CA ASN A 73 7.76 -5.30 13.76
C ASN A 73 8.64 -4.65 14.83
N TYR A 74 9.70 -3.96 14.44
CA TYR A 74 10.53 -3.18 15.36
C TYR A 74 9.73 -2.06 16.03
N ILE A 75 8.97 -1.29 15.25
CA ILE A 75 8.10 -0.22 15.77
C ILE A 75 7.02 -0.81 16.70
N ALA A 76 6.33 -1.87 16.25
CA ALA A 76 5.31 -2.54 17.05
C ALA A 76 5.88 -3.04 18.40
N HIS A 77 7.06 -3.67 18.37
CA HIS A 77 7.72 -4.15 19.60
C HIS A 77 8.10 -3.00 20.55
N ARG A 78 8.60 -1.88 20.00
CA ARG A 78 8.97 -0.68 20.77
C ARG A 78 7.76 0.01 21.40
N LEU A 79 6.60 -0.04 20.76
CA LEU A 79 5.38 0.63 21.23
C LEU A 79 4.49 -0.27 22.10
N ALA A 80 4.60 -1.60 21.99
CA ALA A 80 3.76 -2.56 22.72
C ALA A 80 3.68 -2.36 24.25
N PRO A 81 4.76 -1.94 24.96
CA PRO A 81 4.67 -1.64 26.39
C PRO A 81 3.84 -0.39 26.72
N HIS A 82 3.59 0.48 25.74
CA HIS A 82 2.91 1.77 25.93
C HIS A 82 1.50 1.78 25.36
N PHE A 83 1.29 1.09 24.24
CA PHE A 83 0.02 1.02 23.54
C PHE A 83 -0.23 -0.41 23.06
N PRO A 84 -1.47 -0.92 23.19
CA PRO A 84 -1.80 -2.23 22.64
C PRO A 84 -1.65 -2.24 21.12
N ILE A 85 -1.08 -3.34 20.59
CA ILE A 85 -1.10 -3.62 19.16
C ILE A 85 -2.39 -4.37 18.84
N LEU A 86 -3.25 -3.77 18.02
CA LEU A 86 -4.63 -4.24 17.85
C LEU A 86 -4.72 -5.65 17.26
N TYR A 87 -3.91 -5.94 16.23
CA TYR A 87 -3.90 -7.23 15.55
C TYR A 87 -2.48 -7.76 15.36
N THR A 88 -2.31 -9.07 15.56
CA THR A 88 -1.07 -9.79 15.28
C THR A 88 -1.35 -11.14 14.63
N GLY A 89 -0.39 -11.65 13.86
CA GLY A 89 -0.45 -13.00 13.31
C GLY A 89 -0.13 -14.08 14.36
N ARG A 90 -0.15 -15.35 13.93
CA ARG A 90 0.00 -16.54 14.80
C ARG A 90 1.21 -16.54 15.75
N ASN A 91 2.29 -15.85 15.38
CA ASN A 91 3.54 -15.78 16.16
C ASN A 91 3.77 -14.40 16.80
N GLY A 92 2.70 -13.62 17.02
CA GLY A 92 2.79 -12.29 17.63
C GLY A 92 3.51 -11.24 16.76
N ARG A 93 3.59 -11.48 15.44
CA ARG A 93 4.22 -10.59 14.47
C ARG A 93 3.19 -9.90 13.59
N VAL A 94 3.54 -8.70 13.15
CA VAL A 94 2.77 -7.94 12.17
C VAL A 94 3.39 -8.11 10.77
N ALA A 95 2.71 -7.62 9.73
CA ALA A 95 3.24 -7.62 8.37
C ALA A 95 4.12 -6.38 8.14
N HIS A 96 3.82 -5.57 7.11
CA HIS A 96 4.55 -4.35 6.78
C HIS A 96 3.99 -3.10 7.48
N GLU A 97 2.97 -3.27 8.33
CA GLU A 97 2.33 -2.22 9.13
C GLU A 97 1.74 -2.83 10.41
N CYS A 98 1.40 -1.98 11.38
CA CYS A 98 0.70 -2.35 12.61
C CYS A 98 -0.32 -1.28 13.00
N ILE A 99 -1.35 -1.67 13.75
CA ILE A 99 -2.37 -0.75 14.27
C ILE A 99 -2.15 -0.57 15.76
N ILE A 100 -2.03 0.70 16.18
CA ILE A 100 -1.90 1.10 17.59
C ILE A 100 -3.30 1.41 18.13
N ASP A 101 -3.72 0.70 19.17
CA ASP A 101 -5.05 0.89 19.75
C ASP A 101 -5.06 2.04 20.76
N LEU A 102 -5.62 3.17 20.36
CA LEU A 102 -5.77 4.35 21.21
C LEU A 102 -7.12 4.40 21.96
N ARG A 103 -8.03 3.44 21.74
CA ARG A 103 -9.34 3.43 22.42
C ARG A 103 -9.21 3.38 23.95
N PRO A 104 -8.30 2.57 24.54
CA PRO A 104 -8.10 2.58 25.99
C PRO A 104 -7.58 3.93 26.52
N LEU A 105 -6.73 4.61 25.74
CA LEU A 105 -6.26 5.96 26.10
C LEU A 105 -7.44 6.94 26.10
N LYS A 106 -8.28 6.90 25.06
CA LYS A 106 -9.47 7.74 24.93
C LYS A 106 -10.46 7.53 26.07
N GLU A 107 -10.70 6.28 26.46
CA GLU A 107 -11.58 5.96 27.60
C GLU A 107 -11.00 6.48 28.93
N ALA A 108 -9.68 6.39 29.12
CA ALA A 108 -9.04 6.77 30.38
C ALA A 108 -8.83 8.28 30.54
N SER A 109 -8.62 9.03 29.45
CA SER A 109 -8.22 10.45 29.51
C SER A 109 -9.01 11.38 28.59
N GLY A 110 -9.92 10.87 27.76
CA GLY A 110 -10.59 11.64 26.71
C GLY A 110 -9.72 11.96 25.50
N ILE A 111 -8.45 11.56 25.49
CA ILE A 111 -7.51 11.85 24.40
C ILE A 111 -7.76 10.87 23.25
N GLY A 112 -8.19 11.41 22.11
CA GLY A 112 -8.49 10.65 20.92
C GLY A 112 -7.32 10.52 19.95
N GLU A 113 -7.59 9.76 18.90
CA GLU A 113 -6.72 9.55 17.76
C GLU A 113 -6.34 10.89 17.08
N GLU A 114 -7.27 11.83 16.93
CA GLU A 114 -6.98 13.15 16.35
C GLU A 114 -6.01 13.97 17.22
N ASP A 115 -6.18 13.95 18.55
CA ASP A 115 -5.29 14.67 19.47
C ASP A 115 -3.85 14.17 19.35
N VAL A 116 -3.67 12.84 19.32
CA VAL A 116 -2.35 12.22 19.12
C VAL A 116 -1.79 12.59 17.75
N ALA A 117 -2.61 12.55 16.69
CA ALA A 117 -2.20 12.91 15.34
C ALA A 117 -1.72 14.36 15.23
N LYS A 118 -2.45 15.31 15.82
CA LYS A 118 -2.02 16.72 15.85
C LYS A 118 -0.81 16.92 16.73
N ARG A 119 -0.71 16.22 17.85
CA ARG A 119 0.46 16.31 18.73
C ARG A 119 1.72 15.79 18.05
N LEU A 120 1.65 14.78 17.19
CA LEU A 120 2.80 14.31 16.41
C LEU A 120 3.41 15.38 15.50
N ILE A 121 2.59 16.34 15.02
CA ILE A 121 3.06 17.47 14.20
C ILE A 121 4.02 18.34 15.01
N ASP A 122 3.74 18.56 16.30
CA ASP A 122 4.63 19.31 17.19
C ASP A 122 6.00 18.60 17.38
N PHE A 123 6.04 17.28 17.20
CA PHE A 123 7.26 16.47 17.22
C PHE A 123 7.91 16.35 15.83
N GLY A 124 7.38 17.03 14.80
CA GLY A 124 7.91 17.01 13.44
C GLY A 124 7.51 15.78 12.63
N PHE A 125 6.48 15.04 13.03
CA PHE A 125 5.99 13.88 12.31
C PHE A 125 4.63 14.15 11.66
N HIS A 126 4.51 13.78 10.39
CA HIS A 126 3.19 13.56 9.80
C HIS A 126 2.54 12.36 10.49
N ALA A 127 1.27 12.49 10.87
CA ALA A 127 0.54 11.40 11.51
C ALA A 127 0.44 10.16 10.59
N PRO A 128 0.37 8.95 11.16
CA PRO A 128 0.04 7.75 10.38
C PRO A 128 -1.41 7.81 9.83
N THR A 129 -1.84 6.77 9.14
CA THR A 129 -3.26 6.64 8.75
C THR A 129 -4.14 6.67 9.98
N MET A 130 -5.19 7.48 9.90
CA MET A 130 -6.21 7.67 10.93
C MET A 130 -7.46 6.88 10.59
#